data_AF-A0AAC9RI84-F1
#
_entry.id   AF-A0AAC9RI84-F1
#
_cell.length_a   1.000
_cell.length_b   1.000
_cell.length_c   1.000
_cell.angle_alpha   90.00
_cell.angle_beta   90.00
_cell.angle_gamma   90.00
#
_symmetry.space_group_name_H-M   'P 1'
#
loop_
_entity.id
_entity.type
_entity.pdbx_description
1 polymer ?
#
loop_
_entity_poly.entity_id
_entity_poly.type
_entity_poly.pdbx_seq_one_letter_code
_entity_poly.pdbx_strand_id
1 'polypeptide(L)'
;MGKKEFFYNKKGFTLVEIIVSLALLGMIAIMILPIFVFGIKSSTFHRTTMSAAQIASNQLEWLRTLDYDDELGLVGGYTPSGIVNENLFQNKLNTDPYIIDGVEYRVRTRISWEDDVSVTGRQVDDARKKVDVIVYAYNPFTKAEGEYSLLGTMFTFEGQENPTTPGIRVYVSLGDAPGAGVHRVLIEMTGDAANLTFTDVNGRAVFPNLPQGVGNYFIRPLSWDHPRKMMVRPHNVEDVSNYNDQRWVYSRKAVGVPSDVSFCVDFPGYLQFFNNTIPNFLIWLKPYGTEADGIREPNPAPTPPRRSGLTTSLEKLKEKHLELWPHWQYEYQLISSAGSPLNSYYLATKEDGFWQELQQKFSFNTPTNNEVTKDVLLHMGFKHVDKNISSLIESEKVKHGDIVIIEEDDAGNEIETHELPYIRMELSFTDALDITDSIQLQFSDEEVFQGNVWEYNLEDDRVTIFKNDSLMDLENWNDLDYIRKHYINRQESDPRRVDYSIERNHNKLIITILDTDFDNSASADFYSFVNETSSDQLYINIPNPEDNDFNKAIKSVDGIPLWGYTLSDGAIDISNSKSYGFLMIKESKETDIVKRYRP
;
A
#
# COMPACT_ATOMS: atom_id res chain seq x y z
N MET A 1 -93.77 37.54 -0.07
CA MET A 1 -92.34 37.85 0.15
C MET A 1 -91.64 36.59 0.66
N GLY A 2 -91.09 35.77 -0.24
CA GLY A 2 -90.32 34.58 0.13
C GLY A 2 -88.83 34.91 0.15
N LYS A 3 -88.19 34.82 1.33
CA LYS A 3 -86.73 34.92 1.48
C LYS A 3 -86.10 33.71 0.77
N LYS A 4 -85.42 33.95 -0.35
CA LYS A 4 -84.57 32.94 -0.98
C LYS A 4 -83.33 32.75 -0.12
N GLU A 5 -83.31 31.69 0.68
CA GLU A 5 -82.08 31.24 1.33
C GLU A 5 -81.15 30.65 0.25
N PHE A 6 -80.06 31.36 -0.03
CA PHE A 6 -78.98 30.85 -0.85
C PHE A 6 -78.28 29.73 -0.08
N PHE A 7 -78.54 28.48 -0.45
CA PHE A 7 -77.70 27.36 -0.04
C PHE A 7 -76.30 27.58 -0.60
N TYR A 8 -75.40 28.09 0.24
CA TYR A 8 -73.98 28.13 -0.05
C TYR A 8 -73.52 26.72 -0.33
N ASN A 9 -73.09 26.48 -1.57
CA ASN A 9 -72.50 25.21 -1.98
C ASN A 9 -71.18 25.07 -1.21
N LYS A 10 -71.22 24.38 -0.05
CA LYS A 10 -70.03 23.99 0.70
C LYS A 10 -69.30 22.97 -0.16
N LYS A 11 -68.46 23.48 -1.08
CA LYS A 11 -67.62 22.69 -1.98
C LYS A 11 -66.96 21.59 -1.15
N GLY A 12 -67.33 20.35 -1.42
CA GLY A 12 -66.72 19.19 -0.77
C GLY A 12 -65.22 19.22 -0.99
N PHE A 13 -64.48 18.79 0.04
CA PHE A 13 -63.04 18.57 -0.03
C PHE A 13 -62.71 17.78 -1.30
N THR A 14 -61.75 18.27 -2.08
CA THR A 14 -61.39 17.57 -3.32
C THR A 14 -60.54 16.33 -2.99
N LEU A 15 -60.69 15.23 -3.74
CA LEU A 15 -59.87 14.02 -3.60
C LEU A 15 -58.36 14.35 -3.57
N VAL A 16 -57.96 15.33 -4.38
CA VAL A 16 -56.57 15.83 -4.45
C VAL A 16 -56.10 16.37 -3.10
N GLU A 17 -56.94 17.13 -2.39
CA GLU A 17 -56.61 17.70 -1.09
C GLU A 17 -56.38 16.62 -0.02
N ILE A 18 -57.14 15.51 -0.10
CA ILE A 18 -56.95 14.34 0.77
C ILE A 18 -55.61 13.66 0.46
N ILE A 19 -55.28 13.44 -0.82
CA ILE A 19 -54.03 12.81 -1.23
C ILE A 19 -52.82 13.67 -0.80
N VAL A 20 -52.88 14.99 -1.01
CA VAL A 20 -51.82 15.92 -0.58
C VAL A 20 -51.69 15.93 0.93
N SER A 21 -52.80 15.93 1.68
CA SER A 21 -52.77 15.87 3.14
C SER A 21 -52.16 14.57 3.65
N LEU A 22 -52.49 13.43 3.04
CA LEU A 22 -51.90 12.13 3.36
C LEU A 22 -50.41 12.06 3.03
N ALA A 23 -50.01 12.62 1.88
CA ALA A 23 -48.60 12.70 1.49
C ALA A 23 -47.80 13.57 2.47
N LEU A 24 -48.34 14.73 2.85
CA LEU A 24 -47.72 15.63 3.81
C LEU A 24 -47.63 14.99 5.20
N LEU A 25 -48.68 14.30 5.64
CA LEU A 25 -48.66 13.54 6.89
C LEU A 25 -47.62 12.42 6.86
N GLY A 26 -47.50 11.71 5.73
CA GLY A 26 -46.48 10.69 5.52
C GLY A 26 -45.06 11.26 5.58
N MET A 27 -44.80 12.41 4.96
CA MET A 27 -43.52 13.10 5.05
C MET A 27 -43.18 13.49 6.49
N ILE A 28 -44.12 14.05 7.24
CA ILE A 28 -43.94 14.39 8.66
C ILE A 28 -43.60 13.13 9.47
N ALA A 29 -44.33 12.03 9.25
CA ALA A 29 -44.09 10.77 9.96
C ALA A 29 -42.67 10.22 9.70
N ILE A 30 -42.20 10.28 8.45
CA ILE A 30 -40.84 9.84 8.08
C ILE A 30 -39.78 10.76 8.71
N MET A 31 -40.01 12.07 8.77
CA MET A 31 -39.08 13.02 9.39
C MET A 31 -38.92 12.84 10.90
N ILE A 32 -39.94 12.30 11.58
CA ILE A 32 -39.89 12.08 13.03
C ILE A 32 -39.04 10.85 13.42
N LEU A 33 -38.93 9.84 12.54
CA LEU A 33 -38.20 8.59 12.84
C LEU A 33 -36.72 8.82 13.22
N PRO A 34 -35.93 9.62 12.46
CA PRO A 34 -34.54 9.93 12.84
C PRO A 34 -34.41 10.58 14.23
N ILE A 35 -35.38 11.40 14.64
CA ILE A 35 -35.39 12.07 15.95
C ILE A 35 -35.52 11.03 17.08
N PHE A 36 -36.42 10.05 16.92
CA PHE A 36 -36.54 8.95 17.88
C PHE A 36 -35.27 8.09 17.96
N VAL A 37 -34.68 7.74 16.82
CA VAL A 37 -33.42 6.98 16.80
C VAL A 37 -32.29 7.75 17.48
N PHE A 38 -32.18 9.05 17.21
CA PHE A 38 -31.20 9.92 17.88
C PHE A 38 -31.45 10.00 19.40
N GLY A 39 -32.71 10.16 19.83
CA GLY A 39 -33.07 10.18 21.25
C GLY A 39 -32.72 8.89 21.98
N ILE A 40 -32.96 7.73 21.37
CA ILE A 40 -32.59 6.42 21.94
C ILE A 40 -31.06 6.28 22.03
N LYS A 41 -30.33 6.66 20.96
CA LYS A 41 -28.86 6.62 20.95
C LYS A 41 -28.26 7.53 22.03
N SER A 42 -28.74 8.76 22.15
CA SER A 42 -28.30 9.72 23.16
C SER A 42 -28.61 9.24 24.59
N SER A 43 -29.84 8.74 24.84
CA SER A 43 -30.21 8.21 26.15
C SER A 43 -29.36 7.01 26.56
N THR A 44 -29.11 6.08 25.63
CA THR A 44 -28.24 4.93 25.87
C THR A 44 -26.81 5.37 26.16
N PHE A 45 -26.26 6.29 25.36
CA PHE A 45 -24.93 6.84 25.57
C PHE A 45 -24.77 7.44 26.98
N HIS A 46 -25.70 8.31 27.40
CA HIS A 46 -25.65 8.92 28.73
C HIS A 46 -25.77 7.90 29.88
N ARG A 47 -26.62 6.87 29.73
CA ARG A 47 -26.74 5.80 30.73
C ARG A 47 -25.43 5.01 30.84
N THR A 48 -24.80 4.67 29.72
CA THR A 48 -23.52 3.95 29.69
C THR A 48 -22.40 4.82 30.29
N THR A 49 -22.32 6.11 29.94
CA THR A 49 -21.35 7.05 30.51
C THR A 49 -21.51 7.20 32.03
N MET A 50 -22.74 7.35 32.51
CA MET A 50 -23.02 7.48 33.96
C MET A 50 -22.63 6.20 34.71
N SER A 51 -22.96 5.03 34.16
CA SER A 51 -22.60 3.73 34.74
C SER A 51 -21.08 3.54 34.75
N ALA A 52 -20.39 3.90 33.66
CA ALA A 52 -18.94 3.85 33.57
C ALA A 52 -18.26 4.76 34.61
N ALA A 53 -18.77 5.98 34.80
CA ALA A 53 -18.27 6.90 35.83
C ALA A 53 -18.47 6.36 37.25
N GLN A 54 -19.60 5.70 37.52
CA GLN A 54 -19.85 5.05 38.81
C GLN A 54 -18.90 3.85 39.04
N ILE A 55 -18.64 3.04 38.00
CA ILE A 55 -17.67 1.94 38.06
C ILE A 55 -16.26 2.50 38.35
N ALA A 56 -15.84 3.53 37.62
CA ALA A 56 -14.54 4.16 37.82
C ALA A 56 -14.39 4.72 39.25
N SER A 57 -15.43 5.38 39.75
CA SER A 57 -15.48 5.90 41.13
C SER A 57 -15.37 4.77 42.16
N ASN A 58 -16.14 3.70 42.02
CA ASN A 58 -16.10 2.55 42.93
C ASN A 58 -14.74 1.84 42.92
N GLN A 59 -14.08 1.78 41.76
CA GLN A 59 -12.72 1.25 41.65
C GLN A 59 -11.74 2.16 42.40
N LEU A 60 -11.86 3.48 42.24
CA LEU A 60 -11.01 4.45 42.92
C LEU A 60 -11.19 4.42 44.44
N GLU A 61 -12.42 4.33 44.94
CA GLU A 61 -12.68 4.18 46.38
C GLU A 61 -12.10 2.89 46.94
N TRP A 62 -12.15 1.78 46.18
CA TRP A 62 -11.48 0.55 46.59
C TRP A 62 -9.95 0.72 46.64
N LEU A 63 -9.35 1.37 45.63
CA LEU A 63 -7.91 1.67 45.62
C LEU A 63 -7.49 2.52 46.83
N ARG A 64 -8.36 3.41 47.35
CA ARG A 64 -8.13 4.17 48.59
C ARG A 64 -8.13 3.35 49.86
N THR A 65 -8.67 2.13 49.83
CA THR A 65 -8.64 1.24 50.99
C THR A 65 -7.36 0.42 51.09
N LEU A 66 -6.54 0.41 50.03
CA LEU A 66 -5.30 -0.36 49.98
C LEU A 66 -4.18 0.35 50.74
N ASP A 67 -3.30 -0.45 51.34
CA ASP A 67 -2.06 0.07 51.92
C ASP A 67 -1.20 0.75 50.84
N TYR A 68 -0.66 1.94 51.16
CA TYR A 68 0.08 2.72 50.19
C TYR A 68 1.37 2.04 49.75
N ASP A 69 2.11 1.37 50.63
CA ASP A 69 3.44 0.85 50.33
C ASP A 69 3.37 -0.53 49.68
N ASP A 70 2.63 -1.44 50.31
CA ASP A 70 2.66 -2.87 49.97
C ASP A 70 1.59 -3.28 48.96
N GLU A 71 0.42 -2.63 48.99
CA GLU A 71 -0.75 -3.08 48.22
C GLU A 71 -1.06 -2.20 46.99
N LEU A 72 -0.89 -0.88 47.10
CA LEU A 72 -1.20 0.07 46.04
C LEU A 72 -0.15 0.07 44.94
N GLY A 73 -0.28 -0.87 44.02
CA GLY A 73 0.58 -0.99 42.84
C GLY A 73 0.12 -2.16 41.98
N LEU A 74 0.68 -2.28 40.79
CA LEU A 74 0.24 -3.30 39.84
C LEU A 74 1.00 -4.63 40.02
N VAL A 75 0.30 -5.74 39.83
CA VAL A 75 0.91 -7.08 39.74
C VAL A 75 1.58 -7.29 38.38
N GLY A 76 2.65 -8.09 38.33
CA GLY A 76 3.27 -8.49 37.06
C GLY A 76 4.55 -7.73 36.68
N GLY A 77 5.32 -7.26 37.66
CA GLY A 77 6.61 -6.60 37.43
C GLY A 77 6.49 -5.10 37.13
N TYR A 78 5.38 -4.47 37.51
CA TYR A 78 5.23 -3.02 37.40
C TYR A 78 5.95 -2.29 38.53
N THR A 79 6.26 -1.02 38.28
CA THR A 79 6.70 -0.05 39.30
C THR A 79 5.73 1.15 39.29
N PRO A 80 4.99 1.39 40.39
CA PRO A 80 5.01 0.66 41.66
C PRO A 80 4.42 -0.75 41.57
N SER A 81 5.06 -1.68 42.28
CA SER A 81 4.54 -3.03 42.48
C SER A 81 3.46 -3.05 43.55
N GLY A 82 2.46 -3.91 43.41
CA GLY A 82 1.44 -4.13 44.44
C GLY A 82 0.53 -5.29 44.09
N ILE A 83 -0.71 -5.26 44.60
CA ILE A 83 -1.68 -6.36 44.42
C ILE A 83 -2.72 -6.08 43.33
N VAL A 84 -2.80 -4.87 42.80
CA VAL A 84 -3.84 -4.45 41.84
C VAL A 84 -3.61 -5.13 40.49
N ASN A 85 -4.64 -5.77 39.96
CA ASN A 85 -4.66 -6.30 38.61
C ASN A 85 -5.18 -5.23 37.66
N GLU A 86 -4.40 -4.88 36.64
CA GLU A 86 -4.75 -3.85 35.65
C GLU A 86 -6.14 -4.06 35.05
N ASN A 87 -6.52 -5.31 34.81
CA ASN A 87 -7.66 -5.66 33.97
C ASN A 87 -8.94 -6.03 34.75
N LEU A 88 -8.87 -6.12 36.08
CA LEU A 88 -9.99 -6.60 36.91
C LEU A 88 -10.60 -5.47 37.75
N PHE A 89 -11.92 -5.45 37.83
CA PHE A 89 -12.64 -4.57 38.75
C PHE A 89 -12.50 -5.10 40.20
N GLN A 90 -11.89 -4.31 41.06
CA GLN A 90 -11.61 -4.62 42.47
C GLN A 90 -10.89 -5.97 42.68
N ASN A 91 -10.01 -6.35 41.76
CA ASN A 91 -9.32 -7.65 41.74
C ASN A 91 -10.23 -8.89 41.76
N LYS A 92 -11.53 -8.74 41.44
CA LYS A 92 -12.47 -9.86 41.42
C LYS A 92 -12.35 -10.61 40.10
N LEU A 93 -12.20 -11.93 40.16
CA LEU A 93 -12.24 -12.79 38.99
C LEU A 93 -13.59 -12.64 38.27
N ASN A 94 -13.60 -12.86 36.94
CA ASN A 94 -14.78 -12.74 36.07
C ASN A 94 -15.38 -11.32 36.02
N THR A 95 -14.56 -10.28 36.17
CA THR A 95 -14.96 -8.88 35.98
C THR A 95 -14.33 -8.21 34.76
N ASP A 96 -13.75 -9.00 33.87
CA ASP A 96 -13.28 -8.56 32.54
C ASP A 96 -13.95 -9.42 31.44
N PRO A 97 -15.14 -9.04 30.94
CA PRO A 97 -15.88 -7.81 31.25
C PRO A 97 -16.76 -7.88 32.51
N TYR A 98 -17.08 -6.72 33.09
CA TYR A 98 -18.07 -6.52 34.13
C TYR A 98 -19.42 -6.13 33.49
N ILE A 99 -20.50 -6.85 33.79
CA ILE A 99 -21.78 -6.71 33.08
C ILE A 99 -22.82 -6.00 33.96
N ILE A 100 -23.37 -4.88 33.49
CA ILE A 100 -24.50 -4.18 34.11
C ILE A 100 -25.59 -3.98 33.05
N ASP A 101 -26.81 -4.43 33.33
CA ASP A 101 -27.98 -4.25 32.45
C ASP A 101 -27.75 -4.74 31.00
N GLY A 102 -26.95 -5.81 30.84
CA GLY A 102 -26.60 -6.38 29.54
C GLY A 102 -25.55 -5.58 28.75
N VAL A 103 -24.94 -4.54 29.34
CA VAL A 103 -23.80 -3.82 28.76
C VAL A 103 -22.51 -4.34 29.40
N GLU A 104 -21.55 -4.71 28.56
CA GLU A 104 -20.22 -5.14 28.96
C GLU A 104 -19.31 -3.92 29.17
N TYR A 105 -18.66 -3.86 30.34
CA TYR A 105 -17.68 -2.84 30.71
C TYR A 105 -16.32 -3.49 30.96
N ARG A 106 -15.24 -2.91 30.44
CA ARG A 106 -13.86 -3.32 30.77
C ARG A 106 -13.19 -2.22 31.58
N VAL A 107 -12.69 -2.59 32.75
CA VAL A 107 -11.99 -1.66 33.65
C VAL A 107 -10.49 -1.85 33.46
N ARG A 108 -9.76 -0.77 33.19
CA ARG A 108 -8.30 -0.73 33.14
C ARG A 108 -7.80 0.21 34.24
N THR A 109 -7.05 -0.32 35.19
CA THR A 109 -6.42 0.46 36.26
C THR A 109 -4.94 0.59 35.96
N ARG A 110 -4.45 1.82 35.84
CA ARG A 110 -3.02 2.09 35.66
C ARG A 110 -2.48 2.81 36.88
N ILE A 111 -1.31 2.38 37.33
CA ILE A 111 -0.62 2.99 38.46
C ILE A 111 0.82 3.26 38.02
N SER A 112 1.27 4.49 38.20
CA SER A 112 2.62 4.92 37.86
C SER A 112 3.16 5.86 38.94
N TRP A 113 4.47 6.05 38.97
CA TRP A 113 5.08 7.07 39.82
C TRP A 113 4.95 8.46 39.22
N GLU A 114 4.71 9.45 40.08
CA GLU A 114 4.77 10.86 39.76
C GLU A 114 5.82 11.52 40.65
N ASP A 115 6.71 12.28 40.00
CA ASP A 115 7.79 12.96 40.69
C ASP A 115 7.34 14.32 41.23
N ASP A 116 8.10 14.84 42.19
CA ASP A 116 7.88 16.18 42.72
C ASP A 116 9.18 16.77 43.23
N VAL A 117 9.16 18.08 43.49
CA VAL A 117 10.27 18.79 44.12
C VAL A 117 9.99 18.86 45.62
N SER A 118 10.87 18.26 46.42
CA SER A 118 10.80 18.37 47.89
C SER A 118 10.94 19.82 48.36
N VAL A 119 10.57 20.09 49.61
CA VAL A 119 10.79 21.40 50.27
C VAL A 119 12.25 21.86 50.28
N THR A 120 13.20 20.94 50.09
CA THR A 120 14.64 21.24 49.99
C THR A 120 15.10 21.62 48.58
N GLY A 121 14.20 21.61 47.60
CA GLY A 121 14.53 21.79 46.18
C GLY A 121 15.07 20.54 45.50
N ARG A 122 15.22 19.42 46.21
CA ARG A 122 15.63 18.14 45.64
C ARG A 122 14.46 17.44 44.96
N GLN A 123 14.70 16.95 43.76
CA GLN A 123 13.77 16.11 43.00
C GLN A 123 13.57 14.74 43.65
N VAL A 124 12.32 14.27 43.72
CA VAL A 124 11.90 12.98 44.28
C VAL A 124 11.07 12.26 43.25
N ASP A 125 11.60 11.17 42.69
CA ASP A 125 11.06 10.50 41.50
C ASP A 125 9.84 9.61 41.77
N ASP A 126 9.61 9.27 43.03
CA ASP A 126 8.50 8.46 43.55
C ASP A 126 7.68 9.21 44.61
N ALA A 127 7.58 10.53 44.46
CA ALA A 127 6.90 11.38 45.43
C ALA A 127 5.44 10.94 45.67
N ARG A 128 4.76 10.48 44.61
CA ARG A 128 3.33 10.11 44.64
C ARG A 128 3.05 8.95 43.69
N LYS A 129 2.01 8.17 44.00
CA LYS A 129 1.45 7.19 43.05
C LYS A 129 0.30 7.83 42.30
N LYS A 130 0.43 7.98 40.99
CA LYS A 130 -0.66 8.40 40.11
C LYS A 130 -1.46 7.18 39.68
N VAL A 131 -2.78 7.29 39.79
CA VAL A 131 -3.73 6.23 39.44
C VAL A 131 -4.70 6.75 38.41
N ASP A 132 -4.76 6.09 37.26
CA ASP A 132 -5.75 6.34 36.22
C ASP A 132 -6.69 5.12 36.12
N VAL A 133 -7.98 5.31 36.35
CA VAL A 133 -9.02 4.29 36.15
C VAL A 133 -9.79 4.62 34.88
N ILE A 134 -9.71 3.72 33.90
CA ILE A 134 -10.36 3.85 32.60
C ILE A 134 -11.44 2.78 32.48
N VAL A 135 -12.62 3.18 32.03
CA VAL A 135 -13.74 2.27 31.80
C VAL A 135 -14.14 2.34 30.33
N TYR A 136 -13.96 1.22 29.65
CA TYR A 136 -14.45 1.00 28.30
C TYR A 136 -15.80 0.32 28.34
N ALA A 137 -16.64 0.57 27.34
CA ALA A 137 -17.88 -0.15 27.16
C ALA A 137 -18.14 -0.43 25.69
N TYR A 138 -18.80 -1.55 25.41
CA TYR A 138 -19.24 -1.89 24.06
C TYR A 138 -20.47 -1.06 23.66
N ASN A 139 -20.38 -0.31 22.57
CA ASN A 139 -21.49 0.45 22.05
C ASN A 139 -22.30 -0.41 21.05
N PRO A 140 -23.58 -0.74 21.34
CA PRO A 140 -24.37 -1.62 20.49
C PRO A 140 -24.71 -1.00 19.12
N PHE A 141 -24.64 0.33 18.98
CA PHE A 141 -24.96 1.02 17.74
C PHE A 141 -23.76 1.13 16.80
N THR A 142 -22.55 1.35 17.32
CA THR A 142 -21.32 1.41 16.52
C THR A 142 -20.65 0.05 16.38
N LYS A 143 -21.04 -0.92 17.22
CA LYS A 143 -20.42 -2.24 17.37
C LYS A 143 -18.93 -2.17 17.71
N ALA A 144 -18.51 -1.09 18.34
CA ALA A 144 -17.14 -0.85 18.75
C ALA A 144 -17.07 -0.57 20.25
N GLU A 145 -15.98 -1.00 20.87
CA GLU A 145 -15.62 -0.59 22.22
C GLU A 145 -15.07 0.84 22.19
N GLY A 146 -15.44 1.64 23.18
CA GLY A 146 -14.95 3.01 23.33
C GLY A 146 -14.70 3.35 24.79
N GLU A 147 -13.90 4.39 25.03
CA GLU A 147 -13.67 4.95 26.37
C GLU A 147 -14.90 5.77 26.79
N TYR A 148 -15.50 5.43 27.93
CA TYR A 148 -16.69 6.11 28.46
C TYR A 148 -16.42 6.90 29.74
N SER A 149 -15.37 6.56 30.49
CA SER A 149 -14.95 7.30 31.67
C SER A 149 -13.45 7.14 31.91
N LEU A 150 -12.79 8.24 32.27
CA LEU A 150 -11.41 8.29 32.75
C LEU A 150 -11.40 9.11 34.05
N LEU A 151 -10.99 8.50 35.14
CA LEU A 151 -10.78 9.16 36.43
C LEU A 151 -9.32 8.99 36.85
N GLY A 152 -8.59 10.10 36.89
CA GLY A 152 -7.23 10.17 37.40
C GLY A 152 -7.20 10.75 38.82
N THR A 153 -6.37 10.19 39.69
CA THR A 153 -6.07 10.77 41.02
C THR A 153 -4.63 10.50 41.42
N MET A 154 -4.18 11.20 42.45
CA MET A 154 -2.85 11.02 43.04
C MET A 154 -3.00 10.54 44.48
N PHE A 155 -2.22 9.54 44.84
CA PHE A 155 -2.07 9.04 46.19
C PHE A 155 -0.73 9.49 46.74
N THR A 156 -0.76 10.02 47.96
CA THR A 156 0.43 10.46 48.70
C THR A 156 0.57 9.62 49.95
N PHE A 157 1.80 9.26 50.30
CA PHE A 157 2.09 8.65 51.59
C PHE A 157 1.76 9.62 52.73
N GLU A 158 1.10 9.11 53.78
CA GLU A 158 0.81 9.88 55.00
C GLU A 158 2.04 9.85 55.94
N GLY A 159 3.08 10.59 55.59
CA GLY A 159 4.27 10.68 56.43
C GLY A 159 5.42 11.47 55.83
N GLN A 160 6.53 11.55 56.58
CA GLN A 160 7.79 12.07 56.09
C GLN A 160 8.68 10.91 55.67
N GLU A 161 8.93 10.78 54.37
CA GLU A 161 9.93 9.86 53.85
C GLU A 161 11.23 10.58 53.49
N ASN A 162 12.31 9.82 53.48
CA ASN A 162 13.56 10.32 52.93
C ASN A 162 13.44 10.35 51.41
N PRO A 163 13.89 11.43 50.74
CA PRO A 163 13.86 11.50 49.30
C PRO A 163 14.67 10.34 48.71
N THR A 164 14.02 9.59 47.84
CA THR A 164 14.64 8.45 47.20
C THR A 164 15.77 8.85 46.25
N THR A 165 16.52 7.85 45.81
CA THR A 165 17.58 8.08 44.84
C THR A 165 16.95 8.36 43.48
N PRO A 166 17.45 9.35 42.72
CA PRO A 166 16.99 9.62 41.36
C PRO A 166 17.02 8.35 40.50
N GLY A 167 16.04 8.22 39.62
CA GLY A 167 15.82 7.08 38.75
C GLY A 167 16.14 7.37 37.28
N ILE A 168 15.51 6.60 36.40
CA ILE A 168 15.49 6.89 34.97
C ILE A 168 14.14 7.49 34.59
N ARG A 169 14.16 8.62 33.87
CA ARG A 169 12.94 9.22 33.31
C ARG A 169 12.85 8.92 31.83
N VAL A 170 11.64 8.58 31.39
CA VAL A 170 11.34 8.29 30.01
C VAL A 170 10.32 9.30 29.51
N TYR A 171 10.58 9.92 28.37
CA TYR A 171 9.68 10.86 27.71
C TYR A 171 9.22 10.26 26.38
N VAL A 172 7.93 10.27 26.11
CA VAL A 172 7.35 9.81 24.85
C VAL A 172 6.54 10.95 24.25
N SER A 173 6.91 11.42 23.07
CA SER A 173 6.22 12.50 22.35
C SER A 173 5.66 12.03 21.02
N LEU A 174 4.52 12.60 20.63
CA LEU A 174 3.93 12.42 19.31
C LEU A 174 4.64 13.34 18.31
N GLY A 175 5.31 12.73 17.33
CA GLY A 175 6.18 13.45 16.40
C GLY A 175 7.34 14.20 17.08
N ASP A 176 7.94 15.13 16.35
CA ASP A 176 9.07 15.94 16.83
C ASP A 176 8.68 17.16 17.66
N ALA A 177 7.38 17.39 17.87
CA ALA A 177 6.92 18.54 18.63
C ALA A 177 7.21 18.33 20.13
N PRO A 178 8.18 19.07 20.72
CA PRO A 178 8.42 18.98 22.16
C PRO A 178 7.15 19.42 22.91
N GLY A 179 6.70 18.60 23.84
CA GLY A 179 5.51 18.87 24.67
C GLY A 179 4.23 18.16 24.23
N ALA A 180 4.19 17.49 23.08
CA ALA A 180 3.07 16.63 22.69
C ALA A 180 3.20 15.24 23.32
N GLY A 181 3.19 15.18 24.66
CA GLY A 181 3.34 13.94 25.41
C GLY A 181 2.29 12.89 25.07
N VAL A 182 2.71 11.64 24.84
CA VAL A 182 1.78 10.53 24.62
C VAL A 182 1.49 9.84 25.94
N HIS A 183 0.25 10.01 26.41
CA HIS A 183 -0.23 9.40 27.65
C HIS A 183 -0.47 7.91 27.49
N ARG A 184 -0.30 7.14 28.58
CA ARG A 184 -0.73 5.74 28.71
C ARG A 184 0.06 4.78 27.82
N VAL A 185 1.33 5.07 27.62
CA VAL A 185 2.28 4.18 26.95
C VAL A 185 2.89 3.25 27.98
N LEU A 186 2.77 1.95 27.76
CA LEU A 186 3.48 0.95 28.57
C LEU A 186 4.95 0.95 28.18
N ILE A 187 5.81 1.30 29.13
CA ILE A 187 7.25 1.29 29.00
C ILE A 187 7.80 0.09 29.76
N GLU A 188 8.63 -0.70 29.08
CA GLU A 188 9.41 -1.75 29.69
C GLU A 188 10.86 -1.32 29.83
N MET A 189 11.41 -1.54 31.01
CA MET A 189 12.83 -1.49 31.28
C MET A 189 13.32 -2.90 31.56
N THR A 190 14.41 -3.30 30.91
CA THR A 190 15.11 -4.58 31.12
C THR A 190 16.60 -4.32 31.37
N GLY A 191 17.36 -5.36 31.74
CA GLY A 191 18.80 -5.26 32.04
C GLY A 191 19.08 -5.64 33.50
N ASP A 192 19.75 -4.76 34.24
CA ASP A 192 20.06 -4.98 35.66
C ASP A 192 18.81 -5.00 36.55
N ALA A 193 17.70 -4.43 36.05
CA ALA A 193 16.37 -4.55 36.63
C ALA A 193 15.33 -4.73 35.51
N ALA A 194 14.22 -5.41 35.81
CA ALA A 194 13.09 -5.57 34.92
C ALA A 194 11.86 -4.92 35.56
N ASN A 195 11.35 -3.85 34.95
CA ASN A 195 10.18 -3.12 35.45
C ASN A 195 9.30 -2.64 34.30
N LEU A 196 8.01 -2.52 34.58
CA LEU A 196 7.01 -1.93 33.70
C LEU A 196 6.42 -0.66 34.34
N THR A 197 6.16 0.38 33.54
CA THR A 197 5.42 1.55 34.04
C THR A 197 4.70 2.24 32.89
N PHE A 198 3.75 3.12 33.21
CA PHE A 198 2.99 3.87 32.22
C PHE A 198 3.46 5.32 32.14
N THR A 199 3.40 5.90 30.94
CA THR A 199 3.55 7.35 30.79
C THR A 199 2.34 8.10 31.33
N ASP A 200 2.55 9.30 31.85
CA ASP A 200 1.54 10.25 32.32
C ASP A 200 0.97 11.12 31.18
N VAL A 201 0.16 12.14 31.51
CA VAL A 201 -0.46 13.06 30.54
C VAL A 201 0.54 13.90 29.73
N ASN A 202 1.77 14.03 30.22
CA ASN A 202 2.87 14.72 29.57
C ASN A 202 3.80 13.74 28.83
N GLY A 203 3.41 12.47 28.72
CA GLY A 203 4.22 11.43 28.10
C GLY A 203 5.41 11.00 28.93
N ARG A 204 5.43 11.27 30.24
CA ARG A 204 6.54 10.94 31.11
C ARG A 204 6.29 9.67 31.91
N ALA A 205 7.27 8.77 31.94
CA ALA A 205 7.34 7.59 32.78
C ALA A 205 8.58 7.66 33.67
N VAL A 206 8.50 7.14 34.90
CA VAL A 206 9.60 7.23 35.88
C VAL A 206 9.88 5.85 36.48
N PHE A 207 11.15 5.46 36.47
CA PHE A 207 11.68 4.27 37.13
C PHE A 207 12.53 4.69 38.34
N PRO A 208 11.92 4.88 39.53
CA PRO A 208 12.63 5.34 40.72
C PRO A 208 13.47 4.22 41.36
N ASN A 209 14.25 4.57 42.39
CA ASN A 209 14.92 3.60 43.29
C ASN A 209 15.87 2.61 42.58
N LEU A 210 16.44 3.01 41.45
CA LEU A 210 17.41 2.17 40.74
C LEU A 210 18.80 2.25 41.40
N PRO A 211 19.58 1.15 41.39
CA PRO A 211 20.96 1.16 41.84
C PRO A 211 21.75 2.29 41.17
N GLN A 212 22.36 3.16 41.98
CA GLN A 212 23.14 4.29 41.51
C GLN A 212 24.49 3.81 40.92
N GLY A 213 24.98 4.50 39.89
CA GLY A 213 26.24 4.15 39.21
C GLY A 213 26.02 3.48 37.86
N VAL A 214 26.94 2.61 37.44
CA VAL A 214 26.98 2.05 36.07
C VAL A 214 26.02 0.86 35.95
N GLY A 215 24.75 1.15 35.64
CA GLY A 215 23.78 0.15 35.20
C GLY A 215 23.62 0.15 33.67
N ASN A 216 23.31 -1.02 33.10
CA ASN A 216 22.93 -1.19 31.71
C ASN A 216 21.43 -1.50 31.63
N TYR A 217 20.63 -0.47 31.35
CA TYR A 217 19.18 -0.62 31.20
C TYR A 217 18.79 -0.47 29.73
N PHE A 218 17.88 -1.31 29.26
CA PHE A 218 17.27 -1.22 27.94
C PHE A 218 15.80 -0.87 28.10
N ILE A 219 15.42 0.26 27.54
CA ILE A 219 14.09 0.83 27.68
C ILE A 219 13.39 0.73 26.33
N ARG A 220 12.15 0.23 26.30
CA ARG A 220 11.33 0.21 25.09
C ARG A 220 9.86 0.45 25.41
N PRO A 221 9.15 1.23 24.58
CA PRO A 221 7.70 1.21 24.55
C PRO A 221 7.19 -0.15 24.05
N LEU A 222 6.21 -0.73 24.74
CA LEU A 222 5.59 -2.02 24.38
C LEU A 222 4.22 -1.86 23.73
N SER A 223 3.38 -1.02 24.33
CA SER A 223 2.00 -0.83 23.90
C SER A 223 1.50 0.56 24.26
N TRP A 224 0.40 0.95 23.63
CA TRP A 224 -0.20 2.26 23.75
C TRP A 224 -1.69 2.08 23.98
N ASP A 225 -2.26 2.89 24.87
CA ASP A 225 -3.71 2.98 25.00
C ASP A 225 -4.32 3.95 23.99
N HIS A 226 -4.06 3.66 22.73
CA HIS A 226 -4.60 4.42 21.61
C HIS A 226 -5.43 3.47 20.75
N PRO A 227 -6.61 3.89 20.26
CA PRO A 227 -7.46 3.04 19.42
C PRO A 227 -6.80 2.62 18.09
N ARG A 228 -5.66 3.24 17.75
CA ARG A 228 -4.91 2.99 16.52
C ARG A 228 -3.48 2.62 16.86
N LYS A 229 -2.84 1.89 15.96
CA LYS A 229 -1.46 1.46 16.11
C LYS A 229 -0.53 2.67 16.02
N MET A 230 0.47 2.71 16.90
CA MET A 230 1.58 3.66 16.82
C MET A 230 2.88 2.88 16.76
N MET A 231 3.91 3.50 16.18
CA MET A 231 5.26 2.97 16.12
C MET A 231 6.23 3.96 16.79
N VAL A 232 7.33 3.44 17.32
CA VAL A 232 8.45 4.26 17.80
C VAL A 232 9.34 4.61 16.61
N ARG A 233 9.88 5.83 16.57
CA ARG A 233 10.95 6.19 15.63
C ARG A 233 12.10 5.18 15.78
N PRO A 234 12.38 4.37 14.75
CA PRO A 234 13.47 3.43 14.83
C PRO A 234 14.80 4.17 15.01
N HIS A 235 15.71 3.60 15.77
CA HIS A 235 17.06 4.17 15.96
C HIS A 235 18.17 3.19 15.57
N ASN A 236 17.82 1.95 15.26
CA ASN A 236 18.75 0.96 14.74
C ASN A 236 18.00 -0.11 13.94
N VAL A 237 18.74 -0.98 13.26
CA VAL A 237 18.26 -2.18 12.57
C VAL A 237 19.03 -3.38 13.13
N GLU A 238 18.34 -4.50 13.35
CA GLU A 238 18.97 -5.75 13.77
C GLU A 238 18.53 -6.93 12.90
N ASP A 239 19.42 -7.92 12.78
CA ASP A 239 19.19 -9.15 12.03
C ASP A 239 18.37 -10.13 12.89
N VAL A 240 17.25 -10.66 12.38
CA VAL A 240 16.35 -11.55 13.15
C VAL A 240 16.80 -13.01 13.07
N SER A 241 17.06 -13.50 11.86
CA SER A 241 17.42 -14.91 11.62
C SER A 241 18.54 -15.06 10.61
N ASN A 242 18.64 -14.15 9.62
CA ASN A 242 19.66 -14.07 8.58
C ASN A 242 19.76 -12.62 8.05
N TYR A 243 20.80 -12.29 7.27
CA TYR A 243 20.98 -10.98 6.62
C TYR A 243 19.81 -10.53 5.72
N ASN A 244 18.91 -11.45 5.36
CA ASN A 244 17.77 -11.20 4.49
C ASN A 244 16.49 -10.84 5.25
N ASP A 245 16.50 -10.91 6.59
CA ASP A 245 15.35 -10.62 7.43
C ASP A 245 15.73 -9.76 8.63
N GLN A 246 15.64 -8.45 8.42
CA GLN A 246 15.97 -7.44 9.40
C GLN A 246 14.70 -6.84 10.01
N ARG A 247 14.82 -6.30 11.22
CA ARG A 247 13.76 -5.55 11.88
C ARG A 247 14.26 -4.23 12.47
N TRP A 248 13.34 -3.30 12.61
CA TRP A 248 13.56 -2.06 13.34
C TRP A 248 13.80 -2.32 14.82
N VAL A 249 14.74 -1.58 15.41
CA VAL A 249 15.02 -1.59 16.84
C VAL A 249 14.42 -0.33 17.47
N TYR A 250 13.58 -0.55 18.48
CA TYR A 250 12.86 0.50 19.19
C TYR A 250 13.37 0.73 20.63
N SER A 251 14.28 -0.13 21.13
CA SER A 251 14.81 -0.05 22.50
C SER A 251 16.05 0.84 22.64
N ARG A 252 16.05 1.80 23.56
CA ARG A 252 17.23 2.65 23.85
C ARG A 252 17.98 2.15 25.08
N LYS A 253 19.31 2.23 25.03
CA LYS A 253 20.18 1.92 26.18
C LYS A 253 20.36 3.16 27.05
N ALA A 254 20.00 3.06 28.33
CA ALA A 254 20.35 4.05 29.35
C ALA A 254 21.61 3.55 30.09
N VAL A 255 22.67 4.36 30.10
CA VAL A 255 23.91 4.06 30.80
C VAL A 255 24.01 4.97 32.01
N GLY A 256 23.89 4.37 33.19
CA GLY A 256 23.96 5.08 34.46
C GLY A 256 22.62 5.61 34.97
N VAL A 257 22.60 5.97 36.25
CA VAL A 257 21.46 6.57 36.95
C VAL A 257 21.95 7.83 37.70
N PRO A 258 21.29 8.99 37.59
CA PRO A 258 20.07 9.25 36.79
C PRO A 258 20.34 9.34 35.29
N SER A 259 19.31 9.06 34.49
CA SER A 259 19.34 9.22 33.04
C SER A 259 17.96 9.62 32.51
N ASP A 260 17.94 10.36 31.40
CA ASP A 260 16.72 10.73 30.68
C ASP A 260 16.74 10.04 29.30
N VAL A 261 15.67 9.34 28.96
CA VAL A 261 15.50 8.67 27.66
C VAL A 261 14.26 9.20 26.98
N SER A 262 14.39 9.67 25.74
CA SER A 262 13.26 10.13 24.94
C SER A 262 12.95 9.19 23.78
N PHE A 263 11.66 9.04 23.50
CA PHE A 263 11.11 8.36 22.33
C PHE A 263 10.18 9.33 21.58
N CYS A 264 10.32 9.34 20.26
CA CYS A 264 9.38 9.97 19.35
C CYS A 264 8.53 8.85 18.76
N VAL A 265 7.21 9.01 18.78
CA VAL A 265 6.24 8.03 18.28
C VAL A 265 5.30 8.67 17.28
N ASP A 266 4.81 7.90 16.34
CA ASP A 266 3.84 8.36 15.34
C ASP A 266 3.04 7.19 14.77
N PHE A 267 2.05 7.49 13.94
CA PHE A 267 1.28 6.51 13.21
C PHE A 267 2.12 5.89 12.09
N PRO A 268 2.15 4.55 11.96
CA PRO A 268 2.96 3.90 10.96
C PRO A 268 2.48 4.19 9.54
N GLY A 269 3.45 4.23 8.63
CA GLY A 269 3.24 4.15 7.19
C GLY A 269 3.27 2.69 6.71
N TYR A 270 2.42 2.37 5.74
CA TYR A 270 2.33 1.07 5.10
C TYR A 270 2.43 1.19 3.58
N LEU A 271 3.05 0.20 2.93
CA LEU A 271 2.98 0.03 1.49
C LEU A 271 1.89 -1.01 1.18
N GLN A 272 0.92 -0.66 0.34
CA GLN A 272 -0.11 -1.58 -0.10
C GLN A 272 0.11 -1.93 -1.57
N PHE A 273 0.46 -3.19 -1.81
CA PHE A 273 0.72 -3.68 -3.16
C PHE A 273 -0.57 -4.10 -3.86
N PHE A 274 -0.75 -3.64 -5.11
CA PHE A 274 -1.89 -4.03 -5.95
C PHE A 274 -1.66 -5.31 -6.74
N ASN A 275 -0.41 -5.76 -6.89
CA ASN A 275 -0.12 -7.01 -7.58
C ASN A 275 -0.67 -8.21 -6.77
N ASN A 276 -1.49 -9.04 -7.43
CA ASN A 276 -2.01 -10.27 -6.82
C ASN A 276 -0.90 -11.27 -6.51
N THR A 277 0.11 -11.35 -7.38
CA THR A 277 1.31 -12.17 -7.21
C THR A 277 2.53 -11.27 -7.12
N ILE A 278 3.27 -11.38 -6.02
CA ILE A 278 4.56 -10.67 -5.87
C ILE A 278 5.64 -11.75 -5.85
N PRO A 279 6.64 -11.67 -6.74
CA PRO A 279 7.77 -12.60 -6.70
C PRO A 279 8.51 -12.47 -5.37
N ASN A 280 9.18 -13.55 -4.95
CA ASN A 280 9.94 -13.59 -3.70
C ASN A 280 11.25 -12.78 -3.82
N PHE A 281 11.10 -11.46 -3.88
CA PHE A 281 12.21 -10.51 -3.87
C PHE A 281 12.39 -9.93 -2.48
N LEU A 282 13.63 -9.59 -2.19
CA LEU A 282 13.98 -8.76 -1.07
C LEU A 282 13.91 -7.31 -1.50
N ILE A 283 13.52 -6.45 -0.58
CA ILE A 283 13.63 -5.01 -0.72
C ILE A 283 14.53 -4.51 0.39
N TRP A 284 15.51 -3.72 0.00
CA TRP A 284 16.34 -2.95 0.92
C TRP A 284 15.82 -1.53 0.96
N LEU A 285 15.45 -1.07 2.16
CA LEU A 285 14.90 0.24 2.46
C LEU A 285 15.90 1.02 3.30
N LYS A 286 16.48 2.07 2.74
CA LYS A 286 17.39 2.98 3.43
C LYS A 286 16.69 4.29 3.74
N PRO A 287 16.45 4.63 5.00
CA PRO A 287 15.93 5.96 5.34
C PRO A 287 16.98 7.03 5.01
N TYR A 288 16.50 8.16 4.50
CA TYR A 288 17.26 9.30 3.99
C TYR A 288 16.70 10.59 4.61
N GLY A 289 17.58 11.52 5.01
CA GLY A 289 17.22 12.84 5.56
C GLY A 289 17.89 13.15 6.92
N THR A 290 17.90 14.44 7.30
CA THR A 290 18.60 14.97 8.49
C THR A 290 18.11 14.42 9.84
N GLU A 291 16.92 13.80 9.87
CA GLU A 291 16.38 13.16 11.08
C GLU A 291 16.68 11.66 11.15
N ALA A 292 17.14 11.05 10.06
CA ALA A 292 17.57 9.65 10.02
C ALA A 292 19.00 9.47 10.59
N ASP A 293 19.71 10.57 10.85
CA ASP A 293 21.10 10.63 11.36
C ASP A 293 21.30 9.91 12.71
N GLY A 294 20.22 9.54 13.40
CA GLY A 294 20.24 8.72 14.61
C GLY A 294 20.43 7.22 14.38
N ILE A 295 20.20 6.71 13.16
CA ILE A 295 20.42 5.30 12.83
C ILE A 295 21.92 5.10 12.62
N ARG A 296 22.61 4.69 13.69
CA ARG A 296 24.03 4.38 13.61
C ARG A 296 24.22 3.16 12.72
N GLU A 297 25.15 3.27 11.79
CA GLU A 297 25.58 2.09 11.05
C GLU A 297 26.04 1.01 12.04
N PRO A 298 25.58 -0.24 11.90
CA PRO A 298 26.06 -1.32 12.74
C PRO A 298 27.59 -1.35 12.67
N ASN A 299 28.23 -1.34 13.84
CA ASN A 299 29.68 -1.31 14.04
C ASN A 299 30.41 -2.16 12.98
N PRO A 300 31.49 -1.69 12.32
CA PRO A 300 31.98 -2.20 11.02
C PRO A 300 32.73 -3.54 11.08
N ALA A 301 32.14 -4.58 11.68
CA ALA A 301 32.65 -5.95 11.65
C ALA A 301 31.48 -6.95 11.62
N PRO A 302 31.30 -7.78 10.57
CA PRO A 302 32.31 -8.28 9.64
C PRO A 302 32.03 -7.92 8.16
N THR A 303 33.06 -8.07 7.32
CA THR A 303 32.99 -8.19 5.85
C THR A 303 32.02 -9.31 5.47
N PRO A 304 31.09 -9.11 4.50
CA PRO A 304 30.95 -7.99 3.55
C PRO A 304 30.33 -6.70 4.16
N PRO A 305 30.54 -5.52 3.53
CA PRO A 305 30.04 -4.24 4.03
C PRO A 305 28.52 -4.29 4.24
N ARG A 306 28.08 -4.06 5.48
CA ARG A 306 26.66 -3.99 5.84
C ARG A 306 26.04 -2.78 5.18
N ARG A 307 24.93 -2.97 4.46
CA ARG A 307 24.13 -1.86 3.94
C ARG A 307 23.39 -1.20 5.10
N SER A 308 23.52 0.12 5.27
CA SER A 308 22.71 0.89 6.22
C SER A 308 21.27 0.95 5.73
N GLY A 309 20.39 0.11 6.26
CA GLY A 309 18.96 0.06 5.91
C GLY A 309 18.30 -1.22 6.39
N LEU A 310 17.00 -1.33 6.16
CA LEU A 310 16.18 -2.48 6.48
C LEU A 310 16.02 -3.36 5.25
N THR A 311 16.45 -4.61 5.33
CA THR A 311 16.21 -5.64 4.30
C THR A 311 15.07 -6.55 4.74
N THR A 312 14.02 -6.66 3.91
CA THR A 312 12.90 -7.57 4.15
C THR A 312 12.36 -8.15 2.84
N SER A 313 11.54 -9.19 2.90
CA SER A 313 10.82 -9.71 1.73
C SER A 313 9.65 -8.81 1.33
N LEU A 314 9.35 -8.68 0.04
CA LEU A 314 8.15 -7.98 -0.43
C LEU A 314 6.84 -8.62 0.07
N GLU A 315 6.84 -9.93 0.32
CA GLU A 315 5.68 -10.65 0.86
C GLU A 315 5.25 -10.09 2.24
N LYS A 316 6.20 -9.93 3.16
CA LYS A 316 5.96 -9.30 4.48
C LYS A 316 5.43 -7.86 4.39
N LEU A 317 5.83 -7.11 3.36
CA LEU A 317 5.28 -5.77 3.12
C LEU A 317 3.82 -5.84 2.67
N LYS A 318 3.47 -6.78 1.78
CA LYS A 318 2.11 -6.98 1.29
C LYS A 318 1.12 -7.27 2.41
N GLU A 319 1.53 -8.08 3.39
CA GLU A 319 0.70 -8.47 4.53
C GLU A 319 0.56 -7.36 5.60
N LYS A 320 1.03 -6.14 5.33
CA LYS A 320 1.07 -5.00 6.27
C LYS A 320 1.79 -5.35 7.59
N HIS A 321 2.76 -6.26 7.54
CA HIS A 321 3.54 -6.66 8.71
C HIS A 321 4.72 -5.72 8.98
N LEU A 322 5.17 -4.95 7.99
CA LEU A 322 6.24 -3.99 8.17
C LEU A 322 5.71 -2.56 8.29
N GLU A 323 6.03 -1.94 9.43
CA GLU A 323 5.77 -0.53 9.72
C GLU A 323 6.94 0.34 9.27
N LEU A 324 6.62 1.42 8.56
CA LEU A 324 7.59 2.41 8.12
C LEU A 324 7.35 3.73 8.84
N TRP A 325 8.43 4.32 9.36
CA TRP A 325 8.39 5.64 9.97
C TRP A 325 7.95 6.69 8.94
N PRO A 326 6.85 7.41 9.17
CA PRO A 326 6.22 8.22 8.14
C PRO A 326 7.00 9.50 7.79
N HIS A 327 7.85 10.00 8.69
CA HIS A 327 8.63 11.22 8.46
C HIS A 327 9.94 10.98 7.70
N TRP A 328 10.27 9.74 7.36
CA TRP A 328 11.45 9.44 6.56
C TRP A 328 11.13 9.41 5.07
N GLN A 329 12.09 9.89 4.28
CA GLN A 329 12.20 9.52 2.88
C GLN A 329 12.97 8.20 2.81
N TYR A 330 12.48 7.23 2.05
CA TYR A 330 13.13 5.93 1.89
C TYR A 330 13.73 5.83 0.50
N GLU A 331 15.03 5.62 0.43
CA GLU A 331 15.67 5.02 -0.73
C GLU A 331 15.36 3.52 -0.75
N TYR A 332 15.05 2.95 -1.91
CA TYR A 332 14.80 1.52 -2.02
C TYR A 332 15.62 0.87 -3.13
N GLN A 333 15.94 -0.40 -2.93
CA GLN A 333 16.50 -1.26 -3.96
C GLN A 333 15.86 -2.65 -3.88
N LEU A 334 15.43 -3.17 -5.02
CA LEU A 334 14.96 -4.54 -5.15
C LEU A 334 16.16 -5.48 -5.36
N ILE A 335 16.15 -6.60 -4.66
CA ILE A 335 17.23 -7.56 -4.62
C ILE A 335 16.63 -8.95 -4.82
N SER A 336 17.27 -9.75 -5.66
CA SER A 336 16.95 -11.18 -5.78
C SER A 336 17.22 -11.92 -4.48
N SER A 337 16.60 -13.09 -4.31
CA SER A 337 16.91 -13.99 -3.19
C SER A 337 18.39 -14.39 -3.12
N ALA A 338 19.11 -14.33 -4.23
CA ALA A 338 20.55 -14.57 -4.33
C ALA A 338 21.42 -13.35 -3.92
N GLY A 339 20.81 -12.21 -3.59
CA GLY A 339 21.53 -11.00 -3.15
C GLY A 339 21.95 -10.05 -4.28
N SER A 340 21.68 -10.40 -5.54
CA SER A 340 21.98 -9.53 -6.70
C SER A 340 20.88 -8.47 -6.90
N PRO A 341 21.23 -7.21 -7.17
CA PRO A 341 20.26 -6.15 -7.43
C PRO A 341 19.46 -6.44 -8.71
N LEU A 342 18.16 -6.17 -8.67
CA LEU A 342 17.24 -6.38 -9.78
C LEU A 342 16.95 -5.04 -10.47
N ASN A 343 17.77 -4.70 -11.47
CA ASN A 343 17.64 -3.43 -12.20
C ASN A 343 16.47 -3.38 -13.18
N SER A 344 15.86 -4.53 -13.49
CA SER A 344 14.71 -4.66 -14.38
C SER A 344 13.37 -4.42 -13.67
N TYR A 345 13.38 -4.20 -12.35
CA TYR A 345 12.15 -3.98 -11.57
C TYR A 345 12.20 -2.64 -10.83
N TYR A 346 11.04 -1.98 -10.77
CA TYR A 346 10.87 -0.74 -10.03
C TYR A 346 9.47 -0.68 -9.40
N LEU A 347 9.30 0.23 -8.44
CA LEU A 347 8.03 0.48 -7.78
C LEU A 347 7.41 1.73 -8.38
N ALA A 348 6.10 1.70 -8.63
CA ALA A 348 5.30 2.87 -8.98
C ALA A 348 4.27 3.14 -7.89
N THR A 349 3.90 4.40 -7.68
CA THR A 349 2.86 4.78 -6.72
C THR A 349 1.68 5.42 -7.40
N LYS A 350 0.47 5.21 -6.83
CA LYS A 350 -0.75 5.81 -7.35
C LYS A 350 -0.90 7.24 -6.81
N GLU A 351 -0.82 8.23 -7.69
CA GLU A 351 -1.00 9.65 -7.39
C GLU A 351 -2.03 10.25 -8.35
N ASP A 352 -3.06 10.92 -7.81
CA ASP A 352 -4.17 11.52 -8.58
C ASP A 352 -4.84 10.58 -9.60
N GLY A 353 -4.88 9.27 -9.28
CA GLY A 353 -5.46 8.24 -10.14
C GLY A 353 -4.48 7.61 -11.14
N PHE A 354 -3.26 8.14 -11.26
CA PHE A 354 -2.23 7.68 -12.19
C PHE A 354 -1.07 7.00 -11.48
N TRP A 355 -0.41 6.05 -12.14
CA TRP A 355 0.80 5.41 -11.62
C TRP A 355 2.02 6.22 -12.03
N GLN A 356 2.79 6.69 -11.04
CA GLN A 356 4.06 7.38 -11.24
C GLN A 356 5.21 6.51 -10.77
N GLU A 357 6.24 6.36 -11.60
CA GLU A 357 7.47 5.66 -11.22
C GLU A 357 8.13 6.35 -10.02
N LEU A 358 8.47 5.58 -8.99
CA LEU A 358 9.27 6.08 -7.89
C LEU A 358 10.72 6.22 -8.37
N GLN A 359 11.29 7.41 -8.18
CA GLN A 359 12.69 7.72 -8.51
C GLN A 359 13.68 7.06 -7.53
N GLN A 360 13.53 5.76 -7.26
CA GLN A 360 14.22 5.00 -6.19
C GLN A 360 14.07 5.60 -4.79
N LYS A 361 13.20 6.59 -4.63
CA LYS A 361 12.90 7.26 -3.37
C LYS A 361 11.40 7.43 -3.22
N PHE A 362 10.91 7.31 -2.01
CA PHE A 362 9.53 7.68 -1.68
C PHE A 362 9.45 8.26 -0.28
N SER A 363 8.43 9.07 -0.03
CA SER A 363 8.04 9.52 1.30
C SER A 363 6.56 9.26 1.50
N PHE A 364 6.15 9.26 2.76
CA PHE A 364 4.74 9.37 3.12
C PHE A 364 4.38 10.86 3.17
N ASN A 365 3.14 11.18 2.80
CA ASN A 365 2.57 12.47 3.18
C ASN A 365 2.44 12.44 4.70
N THR A 366 3.01 13.43 5.39
CA THR A 366 3.11 13.41 6.86
C THR A 366 1.74 13.17 7.47
N PRO A 367 1.57 12.13 8.29
CA PRO A 367 0.29 11.83 8.91
C PRO A 367 -0.11 12.99 9.80
N THR A 368 -1.32 13.48 9.64
CA THR A 368 -1.85 14.49 10.55
C THR A 368 -2.42 13.89 11.82
N ASN A 369 -2.80 12.59 11.85
CA ASN A 369 -3.25 11.82 13.04
C ASN A 369 -3.63 10.34 12.77
N ASN A 370 -3.27 9.77 11.61
CA ASN A 370 -3.78 8.47 11.16
C ASN A 370 -2.67 7.62 10.53
N GLU A 371 -2.84 6.30 10.51
CA GLU A 371 -2.04 5.40 9.69
C GLU A 371 -2.10 5.83 8.22
N VAL A 372 -0.95 5.82 7.53
CA VAL A 372 -0.86 6.21 6.12
C VAL A 372 -0.58 4.98 5.29
N THR A 373 -1.37 4.75 4.27
CA THR A 373 -1.09 3.69 3.28
C THR A 373 -0.72 4.35 1.96
N LYS A 374 0.40 3.92 1.37
CA LYS A 374 0.78 4.29 0.01
C LYS A 374 0.52 3.10 -0.91
N ASP A 375 -0.29 3.32 -1.93
CA ASP A 375 -0.60 2.32 -2.95
C ASP A 375 0.59 2.17 -3.89
N VAL A 376 1.11 0.95 -4.01
CA VAL A 376 2.33 0.63 -4.77
C VAL A 376 2.04 -0.49 -5.79
N LEU A 377 2.66 -0.37 -6.96
CA LEU A 377 2.67 -1.37 -8.01
C LEU A 377 4.11 -1.75 -8.33
N LEU A 378 4.41 -3.05 -8.37
CA LEU A 378 5.69 -3.57 -8.85
C LEU A 378 5.63 -3.68 -10.37
N HIS A 379 6.48 -2.93 -11.06
CA HIS A 379 6.65 -2.97 -12.51
C HIS A 379 7.95 -3.66 -12.90
N MET A 380 7.93 -4.27 -14.09
CA MET A 380 9.11 -4.68 -14.82
C MET A 380 9.34 -3.68 -15.95
N GLY A 381 10.55 -3.14 -16.06
CA GLY A 381 10.90 -2.26 -17.18
C GLY A 381 12.40 -2.06 -17.34
N PHE A 382 12.78 -1.58 -18.52
CA PHE A 382 14.17 -1.43 -18.93
C PHE A 382 14.71 -0.07 -18.47
N LYS A 383 15.65 -0.06 -17.53
CA LYS A 383 16.29 1.15 -16.98
C LYS A 383 17.27 1.84 -17.94
N HIS A 384 17.28 1.49 -19.22
CA HIS A 384 18.17 2.08 -20.23
C HIS A 384 17.42 2.30 -21.54
N VAL A 385 16.78 3.46 -21.64
CA VAL A 385 16.71 4.16 -22.92
C VAL A 385 18.01 4.95 -23.00
N ASP A 386 18.84 4.64 -23.99
CA ASP A 386 20.15 5.24 -24.22
C ASP A 386 20.09 6.78 -24.12
N LYS A 387 21.12 7.42 -23.56
CA LYS A 387 21.22 8.88 -23.38
C LYS A 387 21.01 9.65 -24.70
N ASN A 388 21.29 9.01 -25.82
CA ASN A 388 21.08 9.56 -27.16
C ASN A 388 19.60 9.65 -27.56
N ILE A 389 18.72 8.80 -27.01
CA ILE A 389 17.27 8.86 -27.27
C ILE A 389 16.62 9.90 -26.34
N SER A 390 17.12 10.05 -25.11
CA SER A 390 16.61 11.04 -24.15
C SER A 390 16.84 12.50 -24.61
N SER A 391 17.95 12.79 -25.31
CA SER A 391 18.23 14.12 -25.86
C SER A 391 17.35 14.51 -27.05
N LEU A 392 16.81 13.52 -27.78
CA LEU A 392 15.82 13.73 -28.83
C LEU A 392 14.46 14.13 -28.25
N ILE A 393 14.06 13.52 -27.13
CA ILE A 393 12.79 13.76 -26.43
C ILE A 393 12.76 15.14 -25.73
N GLU A 394 13.89 15.60 -25.18
CA GLU A 394 13.98 16.89 -24.47
C GLU A 394 14.00 18.13 -25.40
N SER A 395 14.10 17.95 -26.73
CA SER A 395 14.25 19.05 -27.71
C SER A 395 12.95 19.80 -28.10
N GLU A 396 11.92 19.78 -27.24
CA GLU A 396 10.62 20.48 -27.40
C GLU A 396 9.82 20.21 -28.71
N LYS A 397 10.08 19.12 -29.43
CA LYS A 397 9.33 18.77 -30.66
C LYS A 397 8.25 17.69 -30.52
N VAL A 398 7.77 17.40 -29.31
CA VAL A 398 6.65 16.45 -29.14
C VAL A 398 5.61 17.02 -28.19
N LYS A 399 4.38 17.22 -28.70
CA LYS A 399 3.19 17.50 -27.88
C LYS A 399 2.28 16.26 -27.90
N HIS A 400 1.88 15.86 -26.71
CA HIS A 400 1.07 14.67 -26.45
C HIS A 400 -0.44 14.97 -26.50
N GLY A 401 -1.22 14.07 -27.12
CA GLY A 401 -2.66 14.20 -27.36
C GLY A 401 -3.51 13.15 -26.65
N ASP A 402 -4.74 13.54 -26.34
CA ASP A 402 -5.80 12.78 -25.65
C ASP A 402 -6.49 11.73 -26.55
N ILE A 403 -7.10 10.72 -25.91
CA ILE A 403 -7.93 9.67 -26.51
C ILE A 403 -9.36 10.22 -26.68
N VAL A 404 -9.93 10.11 -27.89
CA VAL A 404 -11.37 10.32 -28.14
C VAL A 404 -11.92 9.05 -28.79
N ILE A 405 -12.92 8.43 -28.17
CA ILE A 405 -13.69 7.33 -28.75
C ILE A 405 -14.96 7.94 -29.34
N ILE A 406 -15.17 7.76 -30.65
CA ILE A 406 -16.45 8.04 -31.31
C ILE A 406 -16.97 6.68 -31.79
N GLU A 407 -18.15 6.29 -31.31
CA GLU A 407 -18.97 5.28 -31.98
C GLU A 407 -20.01 6.01 -32.83
N GLU A 408 -19.98 5.75 -34.13
CA GLU A 408 -21.19 5.75 -34.94
C GLU A 408 -21.28 4.38 -35.60
N ASP A 409 -22.43 3.72 -35.46
CA ASP A 409 -22.97 3.03 -36.62
C ASP A 409 -24.48 3.26 -36.69
N ASP A 410 -24.89 3.73 -37.86
CA ASP A 410 -26.24 4.11 -38.23
C ASP A 410 -26.63 3.24 -39.45
N ALA A 411 -26.57 1.92 -39.30
CA ALA A 411 -27.08 0.99 -40.29
C ALA A 411 -27.35 -0.40 -39.70
N GLY A 412 -28.48 -0.53 -39.00
CA GLY A 412 -28.94 -1.79 -38.40
C GLY A 412 -29.04 -2.98 -39.37
N ASN A 413 -27.94 -3.71 -39.54
CA ASN A 413 -27.87 -5.04 -40.13
C ASN A 413 -27.10 -5.97 -39.20
N GLU A 414 -27.65 -7.14 -38.90
CA GLU A 414 -26.96 -8.21 -38.19
C GLU A 414 -25.85 -8.79 -39.10
N ILE A 415 -24.59 -8.66 -38.68
CA ILE A 415 -23.44 -9.35 -39.25
C ILE A 415 -23.12 -10.51 -38.31
N GLU A 416 -23.07 -11.75 -38.83
CA GLU A 416 -22.47 -12.86 -38.09
C GLU A 416 -20.98 -12.59 -37.92
N THR A 417 -20.56 -12.21 -36.71
CA THR A 417 -19.16 -12.01 -36.35
C THR A 417 -18.53 -13.35 -35.99
N HIS A 418 -17.53 -13.76 -36.76
CA HIS A 418 -16.58 -14.79 -36.35
C HIS A 418 -15.35 -14.10 -35.78
N GLU A 419 -15.09 -14.30 -34.48
CA GLU A 419 -13.87 -13.82 -33.84
C GLU A 419 -12.75 -14.83 -34.08
N LEU A 420 -11.81 -14.48 -34.96
CA LEU A 420 -10.53 -15.18 -35.07
C LEU A 420 -9.54 -14.54 -34.09
N PRO A 421 -8.73 -15.31 -33.36
CA PRO A 421 -7.65 -14.75 -32.57
C PRO A 421 -6.61 -14.16 -33.51
N TYR A 422 -6.35 -12.87 -33.35
CA TYR A 422 -5.28 -12.17 -34.05
C TYR A 422 -4.44 -11.42 -33.03
N ILE A 423 -3.16 -11.25 -33.34
CA ILE A 423 -2.29 -10.33 -32.59
C ILE A 423 -2.25 -9.04 -33.40
N ARG A 424 -2.77 -7.96 -32.81
CA ARG A 424 -2.68 -6.62 -33.38
C ARG A 424 -1.59 -5.85 -32.67
N MET A 425 -0.56 -5.50 -33.41
CA MET A 425 0.52 -4.62 -32.96
C MET A 425 0.35 -3.27 -33.63
N GLU A 426 0.18 -2.22 -32.83
CA GLU A 426 0.17 -0.83 -33.32
C GLU A 426 1.52 -0.19 -33.05
N LEU A 427 2.24 0.13 -34.13
CA LEU A 427 3.48 0.88 -34.09
C LEU A 427 3.17 2.32 -34.53
N SER A 428 3.27 3.26 -33.60
CA SER A 428 3.07 4.68 -33.88
C SER A 428 4.41 5.39 -34.00
N PHE A 429 4.60 6.16 -35.07
CA PHE A 429 5.83 6.89 -35.35
C PHE A 429 5.64 8.38 -35.12
N THR A 430 6.69 9.05 -34.65
CA THR A 430 6.63 10.48 -34.32
C THR A 430 6.66 11.37 -35.55
N ASP A 431 7.30 10.92 -36.63
CA ASP A 431 7.30 11.57 -37.94
C ASP A 431 6.55 10.70 -38.95
N ALA A 432 6.08 11.34 -40.04
CA ALA A 432 5.49 10.59 -41.14
C ALA A 432 6.58 9.73 -41.79
N LEU A 433 6.35 8.42 -41.88
CA LEU A 433 7.27 7.50 -42.57
C LEU A 433 7.42 7.95 -44.03
N ASP A 434 8.66 8.24 -44.46
CA ASP A 434 8.91 8.58 -45.86
C ASP A 434 8.73 7.31 -46.71
N ILE A 435 8.36 7.48 -47.98
CA ILE A 435 8.22 6.35 -48.92
C ILE A 435 9.55 5.62 -49.14
N THR A 436 10.69 6.24 -48.80
CA THR A 436 12.01 5.63 -48.92
C THR A 436 12.48 4.85 -47.70
N ASP A 437 11.75 4.92 -46.58
CA ASP A 437 12.15 4.21 -45.36
C ASP A 437 11.85 2.71 -45.50
N SER A 438 12.61 1.85 -44.81
CA SER A 438 12.27 0.43 -44.66
C SER A 438 12.26 0.05 -43.19
N ILE A 439 11.26 -0.76 -42.79
CA ILE A 439 11.13 -1.26 -41.43
C ILE A 439 11.38 -2.76 -41.48
N GLN A 440 12.46 -3.20 -40.85
CA GLN A 440 12.79 -4.62 -40.72
C GLN A 440 12.30 -5.15 -39.38
N LEU A 441 11.49 -6.20 -39.42
CA LEU A 441 10.97 -6.91 -38.26
C LEU A 441 11.51 -8.34 -38.32
N GLN A 442 12.18 -8.78 -37.27
CA GLN A 442 12.66 -10.15 -37.16
C GLN A 442 11.93 -10.86 -36.02
N PHE A 443 11.35 -12.01 -36.34
CA PHE A 443 10.75 -12.93 -35.38
C PHE A 443 11.65 -14.18 -35.33
N SER A 444 12.17 -14.53 -34.15
CA SER A 444 12.99 -15.73 -33.96
C SER A 444 12.47 -16.59 -32.82
N ASP A 445 12.49 -17.90 -33.04
CA ASP A 445 12.31 -18.91 -32.01
C ASP A 445 13.68 -19.26 -31.38
N GLU A 446 13.71 -19.60 -30.09
CA GLU A 446 14.90 -19.60 -29.24
C GLU A 446 15.91 -20.72 -29.60
N GLU A 447 15.46 -21.79 -30.27
CA GLU A 447 16.32 -22.97 -30.46
C GLU A 447 17.16 -22.97 -31.75
N VAL A 448 16.86 -22.12 -32.74
CA VAL A 448 17.74 -21.90 -33.90
C VAL A 448 17.54 -20.46 -34.40
N PHE A 449 18.60 -19.64 -34.45
CA PHE A 449 18.61 -18.30 -35.07
C PHE A 449 18.41 -18.32 -36.60
N GLN A 450 17.52 -19.17 -37.10
CA GLN A 450 17.00 -19.19 -38.47
C GLN A 450 15.60 -18.56 -38.46
N GLY A 451 15.50 -17.33 -37.97
CA GLY A 451 14.27 -16.54 -38.05
C GLY A 451 14.03 -16.05 -39.49
N ASN A 452 12.76 -16.01 -39.90
CA ASN A 452 12.38 -15.29 -41.12
C ASN A 452 12.55 -13.78 -40.85
N VAL A 453 13.26 -13.08 -41.75
CA VAL A 453 13.35 -11.62 -41.68
C VAL A 453 12.25 -11.06 -42.57
N TRP A 454 11.43 -10.19 -41.99
CA TRP A 454 10.36 -9.51 -42.68
C TRP A 454 10.83 -8.10 -42.94
N GLU A 455 11.06 -7.76 -44.21
CA GLU A 455 11.33 -6.38 -44.59
C GLU A 455 10.07 -5.78 -45.19
N TYR A 456 9.56 -4.74 -44.54
CA TYR A 456 8.49 -3.93 -45.10
C TYR A 456 9.10 -2.77 -45.87
N ASN A 457 8.86 -2.75 -47.18
CA ASN A 457 9.26 -1.65 -48.03
C ASN A 457 8.08 -0.66 -48.16
N LEU A 458 8.29 0.58 -47.71
CA LEU A 458 7.27 1.63 -47.66
C LEU A 458 6.97 2.26 -49.03
N GLU A 459 7.79 2.01 -50.07
CA GLU A 459 7.59 2.56 -51.42
C GLU A 459 6.49 1.80 -52.16
N ASP A 460 6.45 0.48 -52.00
CA ASP A 460 5.59 -0.43 -52.79
C ASP A 460 4.48 -1.12 -51.98
N ASP A 461 4.39 -0.85 -50.67
CA ASP A 461 3.42 -1.46 -49.73
C ASP A 461 3.49 -3.01 -49.75
N ARG A 462 4.70 -3.54 -49.87
CA ARG A 462 4.99 -4.98 -49.95
C ARG A 462 5.87 -5.42 -48.79
N VAL A 463 5.45 -6.49 -48.13
CA VAL A 463 6.34 -7.25 -47.24
C VAL A 463 7.11 -8.27 -48.07
N THR A 464 8.43 -8.23 -47.95
CA THR A 464 9.30 -9.27 -48.50
C THR A 464 9.76 -10.16 -47.36
N ILE A 465 9.47 -11.47 -47.48
CA ILE A 465 9.89 -12.45 -46.48
C ILE A 465 11.19 -13.08 -46.97
N PHE A 466 12.26 -12.89 -46.20
CA PHE A 466 13.53 -13.56 -46.44
C PHE A 466 13.61 -14.80 -45.55
N LYS A 467 13.55 -15.97 -46.19
CA LYS A 467 13.90 -17.22 -45.53
C LYS A 467 15.42 -17.35 -45.55
N ASN A 468 16.03 -17.39 -44.36
CA ASN A 468 17.48 -17.40 -44.21
C ASN A 468 18.08 -18.79 -44.49
N ASP A 469 17.91 -19.30 -45.71
CA ASP A 469 18.65 -20.46 -46.20
C ASP A 469 19.96 -19.96 -46.83
N SER A 470 20.99 -19.82 -45.98
CA SER A 470 22.39 -19.52 -46.29
C SER A 470 22.68 -18.34 -47.25
N LEU A 471 22.78 -17.14 -46.68
CA LEU A 471 23.33 -15.91 -47.29
C LEU A 471 24.84 -15.98 -47.67
N MET A 472 25.44 -17.16 -47.80
CA MET A 472 26.89 -17.31 -48.03
C MET A 472 27.36 -17.38 -49.50
N ASP A 473 26.47 -17.44 -50.51
CA ASP A 473 26.89 -17.64 -51.91
C ASP A 473 26.48 -16.54 -52.92
N LEU A 474 26.07 -15.34 -52.47
CA LEU A 474 25.64 -14.25 -53.37
C LEU A 474 26.69 -13.14 -53.51
N GLU A 475 27.78 -13.42 -54.23
CA GLU A 475 28.82 -12.43 -54.58
C GLU A 475 28.66 -11.80 -55.99
N ASN A 476 27.51 -11.91 -56.66
CA ASN A 476 27.30 -11.26 -57.96
C ASN A 476 25.96 -10.53 -58.08
N TRP A 477 26.01 -9.21 -58.27
CA TRP A 477 24.88 -8.28 -58.31
C TRP A 477 23.95 -8.39 -59.55
N ASN A 478 24.13 -9.39 -60.41
CA ASN A 478 23.35 -9.53 -61.65
C ASN A 478 22.21 -10.57 -61.62
N ASP A 479 21.97 -11.26 -60.49
CA ASP A 479 20.90 -12.26 -60.38
C ASP A 479 19.55 -11.75 -59.81
N LEU A 480 19.39 -10.43 -59.63
CA LEU A 480 18.12 -9.82 -59.18
C LEU A 480 16.94 -10.08 -60.14
N ASP A 481 17.19 -10.25 -61.45
CA ASP A 481 16.12 -10.59 -62.41
C ASP A 481 15.70 -12.08 -62.33
N TYR A 482 16.60 -12.96 -61.85
CA TYR A 482 16.29 -14.37 -61.59
C TYR A 482 15.38 -14.52 -60.36
N ILE A 483 15.66 -13.78 -59.29
CA ILE A 483 14.84 -13.72 -58.08
C ILE A 483 13.45 -13.15 -58.39
N ARG A 484 13.37 -12.06 -59.17
CA ARG A 484 12.07 -11.46 -59.59
C ARG A 484 11.18 -12.42 -60.37
N LYS A 485 11.75 -13.29 -61.21
CA LYS A 485 10.97 -14.20 -62.07
C LYS A 485 10.65 -15.56 -61.44
N HIS A 486 11.47 -16.07 -60.51
CA HIS A 486 11.26 -17.39 -59.93
C HIS A 486 10.46 -17.41 -58.61
N TYR A 487 10.47 -16.33 -57.83
CA TYR A 487 9.77 -16.32 -56.53
C TYR A 487 8.33 -15.80 -56.57
N ILE A 488 7.89 -15.17 -57.66
CA ILE A 488 6.51 -14.65 -57.78
C ILE A 488 5.52 -15.70 -58.31
N ASN A 489 5.98 -16.88 -58.76
CA ASN A 489 5.08 -17.88 -59.41
C ASN A 489 5.14 -19.32 -58.85
N ARG A 490 5.50 -19.52 -57.57
CA ARG A 490 5.22 -20.80 -56.89
C ARG A 490 3.87 -20.73 -56.15
N GLN A 491 2.81 -21.12 -56.86
CA GLN A 491 1.58 -21.62 -56.24
C GLN A 491 1.75 -23.10 -55.85
N GLU A 492 1.03 -23.48 -54.78
CA GLU A 492 0.68 -24.85 -54.35
C GLU A 492 1.81 -25.72 -53.77
N SER A 493 2.03 -25.67 -52.44
CA SER A 493 2.21 -26.88 -51.57
C SER A 493 2.70 -26.64 -50.13
N ASP A 494 2.91 -25.41 -49.63
CA ASP A 494 3.28 -25.20 -48.22
C ASP A 494 2.06 -24.74 -47.38
N PRO A 495 1.59 -25.52 -46.38
CA PRO A 495 0.33 -25.27 -45.67
C PRO A 495 0.40 -24.22 -44.54
N ARG A 496 1.56 -23.64 -44.21
CA ARG A 496 1.64 -22.63 -43.14
C ARG A 496 1.50 -21.22 -43.71
N ARG A 497 0.27 -20.70 -43.73
CA ARG A 497 0.01 -19.29 -44.10
C ARG A 497 -0.24 -18.44 -42.87
N VAL A 498 0.73 -17.58 -42.56
CA VAL A 498 0.49 -16.39 -41.74
C VAL A 498 -0.03 -15.32 -42.69
N ASP A 499 -1.32 -15.02 -42.62
CA ASP A 499 -1.87 -13.85 -43.32
C ASP A 499 -1.70 -12.63 -42.43
N TYR A 500 -1.34 -11.50 -43.04
CA TYR A 500 -1.18 -10.25 -42.33
C TYR A 500 -1.86 -9.13 -43.09
N SER A 501 -2.38 -8.15 -42.36
CA SER A 501 -2.81 -6.89 -42.93
C SER A 501 -2.00 -5.76 -42.30
N ILE A 502 -1.58 -4.85 -43.16
CA ILE A 502 -0.88 -3.64 -42.75
C ILE A 502 -1.77 -2.46 -43.13
N GLU A 503 -2.20 -1.71 -42.12
CA GLU A 503 -2.92 -0.45 -42.34
C GLU A 503 -1.95 0.71 -42.10
N ARG A 504 -1.65 1.46 -43.16
CA ARG A 504 -0.82 2.67 -43.09
C ARG A 504 -1.72 3.88 -42.99
N ASN A 505 -1.57 4.60 -41.88
CA ASN A 505 -1.97 6.00 -41.79
C ASN A 505 -0.68 6.81 -41.65
N HIS A 506 -0.68 8.09 -42.00
CA HIS A 506 0.53 8.91 -42.22
C HIS A 506 1.60 8.77 -41.14
N ASN A 507 1.23 8.46 -39.88
CA ASN A 507 2.15 8.25 -38.75
C ASN A 507 1.92 6.94 -37.96
N LYS A 508 1.22 5.96 -38.54
CA LYS A 508 0.86 4.70 -37.87
C LYS A 508 1.03 3.51 -38.80
N LEU A 509 1.64 2.45 -38.28
CA LEU A 509 1.68 1.13 -38.89
C LEU A 509 0.95 0.16 -37.98
N ILE A 510 -0.19 -0.36 -38.44
CA ILE A 510 -0.92 -1.39 -37.72
C ILE A 510 -0.61 -2.71 -38.40
N ILE A 511 0.00 -3.63 -37.67
CA ILE A 511 0.29 -4.98 -38.15
C ILE A 511 -0.69 -5.91 -37.46
N THR A 512 -1.57 -6.51 -38.25
CA THR A 512 -2.47 -7.57 -37.78
C THR A 512 -1.92 -8.87 -38.29
N ILE A 513 -1.53 -9.77 -37.38
CA ILE A 513 -1.09 -11.11 -37.72
C ILE A 513 -2.25 -12.06 -37.45
N LEU A 514 -2.79 -12.65 -38.50
CA LEU A 514 -3.81 -13.68 -38.44
C LEU A 514 -3.13 -15.05 -38.54
N ASP A 515 -3.33 -15.89 -37.54
CA ASP A 515 -3.07 -17.31 -37.67
C ASP A 515 -4.28 -17.93 -38.39
N THR A 516 -4.05 -18.50 -39.58
CA THR A 516 -5.15 -19.02 -40.41
C THR A 516 -5.42 -20.52 -40.20
N ASP A 517 -4.70 -21.19 -39.29
CA ASP A 517 -4.91 -22.63 -39.02
C ASP A 517 -5.96 -22.84 -37.91
N PHE A 518 -7.21 -22.49 -38.21
CA PHE A 518 -8.36 -22.70 -37.32
C PHE A 518 -9.00 -24.07 -37.57
N ASP A 519 -8.30 -25.16 -37.25
CA ASP A 519 -8.91 -26.49 -37.10
C ASP A 519 -9.33 -26.70 -35.63
N ASN A 520 -10.64 -26.66 -35.39
CA ASN A 520 -11.29 -26.74 -34.07
C ASN A 520 -10.96 -28.00 -33.25
N SER A 521 -10.19 -28.94 -33.79
CA SER A 521 -9.85 -30.21 -33.15
C SER A 521 -8.46 -30.26 -32.48
N ALA A 522 -7.60 -29.24 -32.66
CA ALA A 522 -6.25 -29.17 -32.09
C ALA A 522 -6.04 -27.99 -31.10
N SER A 523 -7.13 -27.36 -30.64
CA SER A 523 -7.09 -26.20 -29.72
C SER A 523 -6.48 -26.47 -28.35
N ALA A 524 -6.29 -27.75 -27.98
CA ALA A 524 -5.59 -28.13 -26.76
C ALA A 524 -4.06 -28.00 -26.90
N ASP A 525 -3.50 -28.18 -28.10
CA ASP A 525 -2.05 -28.35 -28.25
C ASP A 525 -1.31 -27.03 -28.45
N PHE A 526 -1.89 -25.98 -29.05
CA PHE A 526 -1.22 -24.66 -29.12
C PHE A 526 -1.23 -23.95 -27.76
N TYR A 527 -2.31 -24.08 -26.98
CA TYR A 527 -2.39 -23.56 -25.61
C TYR A 527 -1.70 -24.47 -24.57
N SER A 528 -1.43 -25.75 -24.86
CA SER A 528 -0.54 -26.59 -24.03
C SER A 528 0.93 -26.47 -24.44
N PHE A 529 1.24 -26.17 -25.70
CA PHE A 529 2.61 -25.91 -26.17
C PHE A 529 3.18 -24.62 -25.55
N VAL A 530 2.35 -23.59 -25.36
CA VAL A 530 2.73 -22.34 -24.64
C VAL A 530 2.86 -22.53 -23.11
N ASN A 531 2.52 -23.71 -22.57
CA ASN A 531 2.40 -23.91 -21.12
C ASN A 531 3.27 -25.04 -20.55
N GLU A 532 3.96 -25.84 -21.38
CA GLU A 532 4.73 -27.00 -20.90
C GLU A 532 6.26 -26.95 -21.16
N THR A 533 6.79 -25.94 -21.85
CA THR A 533 8.25 -25.73 -21.98
C THR A 533 8.74 -24.53 -21.17
N SER A 534 9.85 -24.71 -20.45
CA SER A 534 10.31 -23.81 -19.37
C SER A 534 10.99 -22.51 -19.83
N SER A 535 10.84 -22.11 -21.10
CA SER A 535 11.49 -20.91 -21.65
C SER A 535 10.79 -20.41 -22.92
N ASP A 536 9.61 -19.82 -22.77
CA ASP A 536 8.85 -19.30 -23.92
C ASP A 536 8.80 -17.77 -23.86
N GLN A 537 9.78 -17.12 -24.51
CA GLN A 537 9.91 -15.67 -24.60
C GLN A 537 9.88 -15.22 -26.06
N LEU A 538 8.94 -14.32 -26.41
CA LEU A 538 8.94 -13.66 -27.72
C LEU A 538 9.99 -12.54 -27.72
N TYR A 539 10.97 -12.66 -28.61
CA TYR A 539 12.07 -11.71 -28.76
C TYR A 539 11.84 -10.75 -29.94
N ILE A 540 11.86 -9.43 -29.68
CA ILE A 540 11.93 -8.41 -30.73
C ILE A 540 13.32 -7.78 -30.69
N ASN A 541 14.06 -7.89 -31.79
CA ASN A 541 15.39 -7.28 -31.94
C ASN A 541 15.30 -6.10 -32.90
N ILE A 542 15.73 -4.91 -32.46
CA ILE A 542 15.76 -3.69 -33.29
C ILE A 542 17.23 -3.29 -33.47
N PRO A 543 17.85 -3.58 -34.63
CA PRO A 543 19.26 -3.25 -34.84
C PRO A 543 19.47 -1.75 -35.04
N ASN A 544 20.64 -1.26 -34.62
CA ASN A 544 21.04 0.13 -34.77
C ASN A 544 21.26 0.47 -36.26
N PRO A 545 20.58 1.49 -36.82
CA PRO A 545 20.66 1.81 -38.25
C PRO A 545 22.03 2.31 -38.73
N GLU A 546 22.95 2.70 -37.83
CA GLU A 546 24.29 3.19 -38.21
C GLU A 546 25.38 2.10 -38.25
N ASP A 547 25.08 0.87 -37.82
CA ASP A 547 26.05 -0.22 -37.85
C ASP A 547 25.98 -0.93 -39.21
N ASN A 548 26.87 -0.55 -40.15
CA ASN A 548 26.92 -1.08 -41.51
C ASN A 548 27.22 -2.60 -41.60
N ASP A 549 27.44 -3.28 -40.46
CA ASP A 549 27.66 -4.73 -40.36
C ASP A 549 26.60 -5.37 -39.43
N PHE A 550 25.42 -5.57 -40.01
CA PHE A 550 24.22 -6.17 -39.38
C PHE A 550 24.50 -7.51 -38.67
N ASN A 551 25.42 -8.33 -39.19
CA ASN A 551 25.80 -9.61 -38.59
C ASN A 551 26.54 -9.46 -37.25
N LYS A 552 27.12 -8.28 -36.99
CA LYS A 552 27.80 -7.95 -35.75
C LYS A 552 26.83 -7.46 -34.68
N ALA A 553 25.79 -6.72 -35.07
CA ALA A 553 24.69 -6.29 -34.21
C ALA A 553 23.83 -7.48 -33.72
N ILE A 554 23.62 -8.51 -34.55
CA ILE A 554 22.88 -9.72 -34.16
C ILE A 554 23.62 -10.56 -33.10
N LYS A 555 24.97 -10.50 -33.05
CA LYS A 555 25.77 -11.29 -32.11
C LYS A 555 25.94 -10.64 -30.73
N SER A 556 25.47 -9.40 -30.51
CA SER A 556 25.36 -8.83 -29.17
C SER A 556 24.09 -9.35 -28.49
N VAL A 557 24.25 -9.90 -27.28
CA VAL A 557 23.40 -10.93 -26.64
C VAL A 557 22.12 -10.39 -25.98
N ASP A 558 21.47 -9.37 -26.52
CA ASP A 558 20.34 -8.70 -25.83
C ASP A 558 19.00 -8.92 -26.54
N GLY A 559 18.49 -10.15 -26.52
CA GLY A 559 17.09 -10.43 -26.86
C GLY A 559 16.15 -9.96 -25.75
N ILE A 560 15.09 -9.23 -26.11
CA ILE A 560 14.06 -8.70 -25.18
C ILE A 560 12.82 -9.62 -25.08
N PRO A 561 12.47 -10.18 -23.91
CA PRO A 561 11.24 -10.95 -23.76
C PRO A 561 9.99 -10.11 -23.46
N LEU A 562 8.88 -10.40 -24.15
CA LEU A 562 7.56 -9.81 -23.90
C LEU A 562 6.69 -10.70 -23.00
N TRP A 563 6.11 -10.12 -21.95
CA TRP A 563 5.06 -10.76 -21.12
C TRP A 563 3.77 -9.93 -21.21
N GLY A 564 2.65 -10.55 -21.59
CA GLY A 564 1.33 -9.95 -21.59
C GLY A 564 0.63 -10.09 -20.23
N TYR A 565 -0.20 -9.11 -19.86
CA TYR A 565 -1.10 -9.19 -18.71
C TYR A 565 -2.56 -9.08 -19.15
N THR A 566 -3.44 -9.86 -18.52
CA THR A 566 -4.89 -9.80 -18.65
C THR A 566 -5.49 -8.83 -17.63
N LEU A 567 -6.34 -7.90 -18.08
CA LEU A 567 -7.16 -7.06 -17.21
C LEU A 567 -8.56 -7.68 -17.09
N SER A 568 -9.02 -7.93 -15.87
CA SER A 568 -10.43 -8.21 -15.58
C SER A 568 -11.13 -6.93 -15.16
N ASP A 569 -12.09 -6.51 -15.99
CA ASP A 569 -13.34 -5.83 -15.66
C ASP A 569 -13.29 -4.33 -15.28
N GLY A 570 -13.79 -3.48 -16.19
CA GLY A 570 -14.60 -2.29 -15.84
C GLY A 570 -14.00 -0.89 -16.08
N ALA A 571 -14.53 -0.22 -17.12
CA ALA A 571 -14.65 1.22 -17.45
C ALA A 571 -13.66 2.27 -16.86
N ILE A 572 -13.01 3.01 -17.77
CA ILE A 572 -12.21 4.23 -17.48
C ILE A 572 -12.96 5.46 -18.01
N ASP A 573 -13.18 6.46 -17.16
CA ASP A 573 -13.69 7.80 -17.50
C ASP A 573 -12.51 8.74 -17.83
N ILE A 574 -12.56 9.43 -18.96
CA ILE A 574 -11.46 10.25 -19.49
C ILE A 574 -11.97 11.67 -19.70
N SER A 575 -11.60 12.59 -18.80
CA SER A 575 -11.61 14.02 -19.08
C SER A 575 -10.31 14.67 -18.62
N ASN A 576 -9.54 15.14 -19.61
CA ASN A 576 -8.34 15.99 -19.56
C ASN A 576 -7.04 15.39 -19.01
N SER A 577 -6.11 15.00 -19.90
CA SER A 577 -4.68 14.97 -19.56
C SER A 577 -3.75 15.10 -20.76
N LYS A 578 -2.89 16.13 -20.74
CA LYS A 578 -1.68 16.19 -21.58
C LYS A 578 -0.76 15.02 -21.20
N SER A 579 -0.49 14.17 -22.17
CA SER A 579 0.02 12.79 -22.04
C SER A 579 1.57 12.69 -21.98
N TYR A 580 2.11 11.49 -21.69
CA TYR A 580 3.40 10.91 -22.12
C TYR A 580 3.08 9.42 -22.44
N GLY A 581 3.68 8.85 -23.49
CA GLY A 581 3.20 7.61 -24.13
C GLY A 581 3.58 6.28 -23.45
N PHE A 582 2.68 5.29 -23.55
CA PHE A 582 2.83 3.89 -23.12
C PHE A 582 2.52 2.95 -24.29
N LEU A 583 3.15 1.77 -24.32
CA LEU A 583 2.72 0.62 -25.13
C LEU A 583 1.66 -0.16 -24.31
N MET A 584 0.42 -0.25 -24.81
CA MET A 584 -0.62 -1.13 -24.25
C MET A 584 -0.88 -2.29 -25.21
N ILE A 585 -0.86 -3.52 -24.70
CA ILE A 585 -1.39 -4.71 -25.37
C ILE A 585 -2.76 -4.98 -24.75
N LYS A 586 -3.82 -4.96 -25.56
CA LYS A 586 -5.19 -5.27 -25.14
C LYS A 586 -5.60 -6.63 -25.70
N GLU A 587 -5.82 -7.60 -24.84
CA GLU A 587 -6.51 -8.86 -25.18
C GLU A 587 -8.02 -8.64 -24.94
N SER A 588 -8.88 -8.89 -25.93
CA SER A 588 -10.34 -8.89 -25.72
C SER A 588 -10.84 -10.32 -25.56
N LYS A 589 -11.40 -10.63 -24.40
CA LYS A 589 -12.31 -11.77 -24.21
C LYS A 589 -13.58 -11.24 -23.55
N GLU A 590 -14.61 -10.95 -24.33
CA GLU A 590 -15.97 -10.79 -23.79
C GLU A 590 -16.71 -12.12 -23.93
N THR A 591 -17.22 -12.63 -22.81
CA THR A 591 -18.17 -13.76 -22.81
C THR A 591 -19.49 -13.27 -22.26
N ASP A 592 -20.40 -12.86 -23.15
CA ASP A 592 -21.75 -12.47 -22.76
C ASP A 592 -22.66 -13.72 -22.70
N ILE A 593 -22.98 -14.15 -21.48
CA ILE A 593 -23.97 -15.22 -21.24
C ILE A 593 -25.37 -14.63 -21.37
N VAL A 594 -25.95 -14.72 -22.56
CA VAL A 594 -27.38 -14.44 -22.78
C VAL A 594 -28.23 -15.59 -22.23
N LYS A 595 -28.79 -15.44 -21.02
CA LYS A 595 -29.91 -16.28 -20.56
C LYS A 595 -31.22 -15.81 -21.20
N ARG A 596 -31.70 -16.54 -22.21
CA ARG A 596 -33.10 -16.47 -22.67
C ARG A 596 -34.02 -17.20 -21.68
N TYR A 597 -34.99 -16.46 -21.14
CA TYR A 597 -36.30 -17.00 -20.76
C TYR A 597 -37.38 -16.15 -21.43
N ARG A 598 -38.22 -16.79 -22.25
CA ARG A 598 -39.58 -16.36 -22.63
C ARG A 598 -40.37 -17.58 -23.10
N PRO A 599 -41.71 -17.57 -23.02
CA PRO A 599 -42.60 -16.99 -22.01
C PRO A 599 -42.92 -17.99 -20.89
#